data_AF-A0A0C3PPQ5-F1
#
_entry.id   AF-A0A0C3PPQ5-F1
#
_cell.length_a   1.000
_cell.length_b   1.000
_cell.length_c   1.000
_cell.angle_alpha   90.00
_cell.angle_beta   90.00
_cell.angle_gamma   90.00
#
_symmetry.space_group_name_H-M   'P 1'
#
loop_
_entity.id
_entity.type
_entity.pdbx_description
1 polymer ?
#
loop_
_entity_poly.entity_id
_entity_poly.type
_entity_poly.pdbx_seq_one_letter_code
_entity_poly.pdbx_strand_id
1 'polypeptide(L)' 'MERLLTNRRTKIRFDDYESEWFDMENSIGQGDPLSMILYIIYSLDLVEMAKDKNELTLAFIDDTALIAIGKMFKE' A
#
# COMPACT_ATOMS: atom_id res chain seq x y z
N MET A 1 -3.70 -11.87 13.08
CA MET A 1 -4.21 -11.34 11.79
C MET A 1 -5.68 -11.62 11.59
N GLU A 2 -6.15 -12.86 11.78
CA GLU A 2 -7.56 -13.24 11.54
C GLU A 2 -8.60 -12.36 12.28
N ARG A 3 -8.35 -12.03 13.56
CA ARG A 3 -9.23 -11.13 14.35
C ARG A 3 -9.22 -9.66 13.89
N LEU A 4 -8.17 -9.22 13.18
CA LEU A 4 -8.05 -7.86 12.64
C LEU A 4 -8.70 -7.71 11.26
N LEU A 5 -8.95 -8.82 10.56
CA LEU A 5 -9.47 -8.81 9.20
C LEU A 5 -10.95 -9.20 9.09
N THR A 6 -11.55 -9.70 10.17
CA THR A 6 -12.93 -10.21 10.20
C THR A 6 -13.91 -9.23 10.82
N ASN A 7 -15.19 -9.29 10.42
CA ASN A 7 -16.30 -8.51 10.98
C ASN A 7 -16.09 -6.98 10.96
N ARG A 8 -15.45 -6.45 9.92
CA ARG A 8 -15.28 -5.01 9.73
C ARG A 8 -16.27 -4.48 8.72
N ARG A 9 -16.88 -3.35 9.07
CA ARG A 9 -17.73 -2.56 8.19
C ARG A 9 -17.15 -1.17 8.05
N THR A 10 -17.36 -0.56 6.89
CA THR A 10 -16.95 0.81 6.66
C THR A 10 -18.07 1.60 6.00
N LYS A 11 -17.92 2.93 6.05
CA LYS A 11 -18.71 3.90 5.31
C LYS A 11 -17.76 4.84 4.60
N ILE A 12 -18.20 5.31 3.45
CA ILE A 12 -17.49 6.31 2.68
C ILE A 12 -18.23 7.64 2.84
N ARG A 13 -17.51 8.70 3.20
CA ARG A 13 -18.05 10.06 3.27
C ARG A 13 -17.31 10.97 2.31
N PHE A 14 -18.04 11.62 1.41
CA PHE A 14 -17.54 12.64 0.50
C PHE A 14 -18.51 13.82 0.52
N ASP A 15 -18.02 15.01 0.85
CA ASP A 15 -18.81 16.22 1.01
C ASP A 15 -20.05 16.02 1.92
N ASP A 16 -21.23 16.07 1.33
CA ASP A 16 -22.55 15.89 1.95
C ASP A 16 -23.13 14.48 1.77
N TYR A 17 -22.42 13.59 1.06
CA TYR A 17 -22.81 12.19 0.87
C TYR A 17 -22.11 11.28 1.89
N GLU A 18 -22.88 10.40 2.51
CA GLU A 18 -22.42 9.29 3.34
C GLU A 18 -23.04 8.00 2.82
N SER A 19 -22.22 6.97 2.57
CA SER A 19 -22.71 5.68 2.11
C SER A 19 -23.41 4.90 3.23
N GLU A 20 -24.19 3.90 2.83
CA GLU A 20 -24.59 2.82 3.73
C GLU A 20 -23.37 2.03 4.23
N TRP A 21 -23.55 1.30 5.33
CA TRP A 21 -22.53 0.37 5.82
C TRP A 21 -22.36 -0.78 4.84
N PHE A 22 -21.10 -1.12 4.54
CA PHE A 22 -20.77 -2.33 3.78
C PHE A 22 -19.61 -3.09 4.43
N ASP A 23 -19.61 -4.41 4.26
CA ASP A 23 -18.60 -5.30 4.81
C ASP A 23 -17.28 -5.15 4.03
N MET A 24 -16.15 -5.07 4.74
CA MET A 24 -14.82 -5.01 4.12
C MET A 24 -14.24 -6.41 3.97
N GLU A 25 -14.30 -6.97 2.77
CA GLU A 25 -13.80 -8.32 2.50
C GLU A 25 -12.27 -8.37 2.35
N ASN A 26 -11.63 -7.37 1.72
CA ASN A 26 -10.23 -7.45 1.30
C ASN A 26 -9.44 -6.14 1.43
N SER A 27 -9.53 -5.46 2.57
CA SER A 27 -8.79 -4.20 2.79
C SER A 27 -8.37 -4.04 4.24
N ILE A 28 -7.42 -3.14 4.52
CA ILE A 28 -7.06 -2.75 5.89
C ILE A 28 -7.74 -1.44 6.26
N GLY A 29 -7.98 -1.20 7.55
CA GLY A 29 -8.61 0.05 7.98
C GLY A 29 -7.62 1.20 7.91
N GLN A 30 -7.96 2.30 7.24
CA GLN A 30 -7.15 3.51 7.31
C GLN A 30 -7.27 4.14 8.71
N GLY A 31 -6.14 4.62 9.25
CA GLY A 31 -6.07 5.25 10.58
C GLY A 31 -5.80 4.30 11.75
N ASP A 32 -5.71 2.99 11.52
CA ASP A 32 -5.23 2.03 12.52
C ASP A 32 -3.70 1.89 12.43
N PRO A 33 -2.94 2.19 13.51
CA PRO A 33 -1.48 2.03 13.52
C PRO A 33 -1.00 0.62 13.17
N LEU A 34 -1.77 -0.42 13.49
CA LEU A 34 -1.42 -1.80 13.11
C LEU A 34 -1.61 -2.04 11.63
N SER A 35 -2.61 -1.42 11.01
CA SER A 35 -2.84 -1.50 9.57
C SER A 35 -1.62 -0.96 8.80
N MET A 36 -1.01 0.14 9.25
CA MET A 36 0.20 0.68 8.62
C MET A 36 1.38 -0.30 8.65
N ILE A 37 1.60 -0.99 9.77
CA ILE A 37 2.68 -1.99 9.89
C ILE A 37 2.40 -3.19 8.99
N LEU A 38 1.15 -3.65 8.95
CA LEU A 38 0.74 -4.76 8.09
C LEU A 38 0.90 -4.43 6.60
N TYR A 39 0.62 -3.19 6.21
CA TYR A 39 0.82 -2.74 4.84
C TYR A 39 2.30 -2.78 4.44
N ILE A 40 3.20 -2.32 5.32
CA ILE A 40 4.65 -2.40 5.07
C ILE A 40 5.05 -3.85 4.80
N ILE A 41 4.66 -4.79 5.68
CA ILE A 41 4.97 -6.22 5.53
C ILE A 41 4.41 -6.78 4.22
N TYR A 42 3.16 -6.44 3.87
CA TYR A 42 2.53 -6.86 2.61
C TYR A 42 3.29 -6.34 1.37
N SER A 43 3.81 -5.12 1.44
CA SER A 43 4.54 -4.48 0.33
C SER A 43 6.02 -4.87 0.21
N LEU A 44 6.59 -5.62 1.17
CA LEU A 44 8.04 -5.92 1.20
C LEU A 44 8.52 -6.65 -0.06
N ASP A 45 7.75 -7.60 -0.58
CA ASP A 45 8.13 -8.38 -1.76
C ASP A 45 8.36 -7.48 -3.00
N LEU A 46 7.62 -6.35 -3.09
CA LEU A 46 7.81 -5.38 -4.17
C LEU A 46 9.17 -4.68 -4.09
N VAL A 47 9.62 -4.39 -2.86
CA VAL A 47 10.92 -3.77 -2.60
C VAL A 47 12.04 -4.76 -2.90
N GLU A 48 11.88 -6.02 -2.48
CA GLU A 48 12.87 -7.07 -2.72
C GLU A 48 13.07 -7.34 -4.22
N MET A 49 11.98 -7.40 -5.00
CA MET A 49 12.05 -7.63 -6.45
C MET A 49 12.83 -6.54 -7.21
N ALA A 50 12.91 -5.33 -6.67
CA ALA A 50 13.55 -4.19 -7.32
C ALA A 50 15.02 -3.97 -6.92
N LYS A 51 15.48 -4.59 -5.83
CA LYS A 51 16.77 -4.29 -5.17
C LYS A 51 18.02 -4.62 -6.01
N ASP A 52 17.94 -5.61 -6.89
CA ASP A 52 19.12 -6.15 -7.59
C ASP A 52 19.31 -5.63 -9.03
N LYS A 53 18.59 -4.57 -9.42
CA LYS A 53 18.54 -4.10 -10.82
C LYS A 53 19.52 -3.00 -11.20
N ASN A 54 20.50 -2.65 -10.35
CA ASN A 54 21.28 -1.40 -10.47
C ASN A 54 20.37 -0.14 -10.47
N GLU A 55 19.20 -0.24 -9.84
CA GLU A 55 18.19 0.81 -9.76
C GLU A 55 18.05 1.25 -8.30
N LEU A 56 17.81 2.55 -8.08
CA LEU A 56 17.46 3.03 -6.76
C LEU A 56 15.98 2.73 -6.52
N THR A 57 15.70 1.91 -5.51
CA THR A 57 14.35 1.56 -5.08
C THR A 57 13.98 2.39 -3.84
N LEU A 58 12.87 3.14 -3.92
CA LEU A 58 12.32 3.90 -2.80
C LEU A 58 10.90 3.41 -2.52
N ALA A 59 10.65 3.01 -1.27
CA ALA A 59 9.34 2.60 -0.81
C ALA A 59 8.89 3.51 0.34
N PHE A 60 7.88 4.31 0.04
CA PHE A 60 7.07 5.02 1.03
C PHE A 60 5.72 4.31 1.10
N ILE A 61 5.06 4.39 2.25
CA ILE A 61 3.92 3.51 2.57
C ILE A 61 2.89 3.49 1.44
N ASP A 62 2.40 4.63 0.98
CA ASP A 62 1.44 4.63 -0.15
C ASP A 62 2.10 4.89 -1.52
N ASP A 63 3.39 5.25 -1.56
CA ASP A 63 4.10 5.66 -2.78
C ASP A 63 5.35 4.79 -3.02
N THR A 64 5.36 4.05 -4.13
CA THR A 64 6.54 3.30 -4.58
C THR A 64 7.15 3.97 -5.81
N ALA A 65 8.46 4.21 -5.79
CA ALA A 65 9.20 4.78 -6.92
C ALA A 65 10.40 3.91 -7.31
N LEU A 66 10.53 3.67 -8.62
CA LEU A 66 11.66 2.97 -9.23
C LEU A 66 12.43 3.95 -10.11
N ILE A 67 13.74 4.07 -9.86
CA ILE A 67 14.61 4.98 -10.60
C ILE A 67 15.72 4.18 -11.29
N ALA A 68 15.72 4.21 -12.62
CA ALA A 68 16.75 3.60 -13.45
C ALA A 68 17.73 4.65 -13.99
N ILE A 69 19.03 4.36 -13.90
CA ILE A 69 20.10 5.23 -14.41
C ILE A 69 20.87 4.50 -15.51
N GLY A 70 20.75 4.99 -16.75
CA GLY A 70 21.56 4.52 -17.87
C GLY A 70 22.96 5.13 -17.87
N LYS A 71 23.98 4.37 -18.30
CA LYS A 71 25.37 4.88 -18.41
C LYS A 71 25.57 5.94 -19.50
N MET A 72 24.76 5.89 -20.55
CA MET A 72 24.86 6.79 -21.71
C MET A 72 23.52 6.83 -22.43
N PHE A 73 23.08 8.01 -22.86
CA PHE A 73 21.98 8.16 -23.79
C PHE A 73 22.52 7.97 -25.22
N LYS A 74 21.91 7.05 -25.98
CA LYS A 74 22.14 6.90 -27.42
C LYS A 74 20.80 7.13 -28.11
N GLU A 75 20.76 8.14 -28.97
CA GLU A 75 19.61 8.48 -29.83
C GLU A 75 19.47 7.47 -30.99
#